data_AF-Q21932-F1
#
_entry.id   AF-Q21932-F1
#
_cell.length_a   1.000
_cell.length_b   1.000
_cell.length_c   1.000
_cell.angle_alpha   90.00
_cell.angle_beta   90.00
_cell.angle_gamma   90.00
#
_symmetry.space_group_name_H-M   'P 1'
#
loop_
_entity.id
_entity.type
_entity.pdbx_description
1 polymer ?
#
loop_
_entity_poly.entity_id
_entity_poly.type
_entity_poly.pdbx_seq_one_letter_code
_entity_poly.pdbx_strand_id
1 'polypeptide(L)'
;MNQLTSLILVLLVQYSHGATNRDTMMDMVTQKLGVTFYTSTELGVIAKCCETQFWKTPNNSTAVLAEGKKCVLNNSGNKAVQALSLYSNANNCLNPDSLDTVVTKLIGPIETLTAALVKKIKATLNDCKKTNTQPAAAKQETCLQKTYGVAKAAITLTYCDGICKKVVNQHVSAKWWGCALKLLPSVMNTSKWNCSKIVKS
;
A
#
# COMPACT_ATOMS: atom_id res chain seq x y z
N MET A 1 34.89 -24.70 -18.69
CA MET A 1 33.83 -23.72 -18.34
C MET A 1 32.88 -23.66 -19.53
N ASN A 2 31.85 -24.50 -19.51
CA ASN A 2 31.14 -24.87 -20.73
C ASN A 2 30.06 -23.81 -21.05
N GLN A 3 29.95 -23.38 -22.32
CA GLN A 3 28.98 -22.33 -22.71
C GLN A 3 27.53 -22.64 -22.27
N LEU A 4 27.19 -23.92 -22.04
CA LEU A 4 25.94 -24.36 -21.43
C LEU A 4 25.69 -23.81 -20.01
N THR A 5 26.69 -23.71 -19.13
CA THR A 5 26.47 -23.14 -17.78
C THR A 5 26.24 -21.64 -17.82
N SER A 6 26.84 -20.92 -18.77
CA SER A 6 26.54 -19.49 -18.99
C SER A 6 25.16 -19.30 -19.60
N LEU A 7 24.69 -20.18 -20.49
CA LEU A 7 23.35 -20.09 -21.06
C LEU A 7 22.26 -20.37 -20.01
N ILE A 8 22.47 -21.34 -19.10
CA ILE A 8 21.54 -21.64 -18.00
C ILE A 8 21.53 -20.50 -16.97
N LEU A 9 22.66 -19.86 -16.67
CA LEU A 9 22.72 -18.66 -15.83
C LEU A 9 22.05 -17.47 -16.49
N VAL A 10 22.25 -17.24 -17.80
CA VAL A 10 21.55 -16.16 -18.52
C VAL A 10 20.06 -16.46 -18.62
N LEU A 11 19.62 -17.69 -18.87
CA LEU A 11 18.21 -18.06 -18.87
C LEU A 11 17.59 -17.94 -17.47
N LEU A 12 18.28 -18.38 -16.40
CA LEU A 12 17.84 -18.16 -15.02
C LEU A 12 17.77 -16.67 -14.69
N VAL A 13 18.72 -15.86 -15.17
CA VAL A 13 18.70 -14.41 -14.99
C VAL A 13 17.54 -13.80 -15.79
N GLN A 14 17.30 -14.17 -17.04
CA GLN A 14 16.23 -13.64 -17.90
C GLN A 14 14.83 -14.05 -17.41
N TYR A 15 14.66 -15.27 -16.90
CA TYR A 15 13.41 -15.73 -16.25
C TYR A 15 13.27 -15.22 -14.81
N SER A 16 14.37 -14.87 -14.12
CA SER A 16 14.33 -14.18 -12.82
C SER A 16 14.03 -12.68 -12.91
N HIS A 17 14.08 -12.08 -14.11
CA HIS A 17 13.59 -10.73 -14.38
C HIS A 17 12.07 -10.65 -14.57
N GLY A 18 11.33 -11.73 -14.30
CA GLY A 18 9.90 -11.61 -14.07
C GLY A 18 9.66 -10.55 -12.99
N ALA A 19 8.80 -9.57 -13.27
CA ALA A 19 8.43 -8.55 -12.29
C ALA A 19 8.08 -9.23 -10.97
N THR A 20 8.72 -8.79 -9.88
CA THR A 20 8.46 -9.42 -8.58
C THR A 20 7.00 -9.21 -8.18
N ASN A 21 6.47 -10.01 -7.24
CA ASN A 21 5.12 -9.77 -6.74
C ASN A 21 5.00 -8.38 -6.10
N ARG A 22 6.09 -7.90 -5.49
CA ARG A 22 6.22 -6.52 -5.00
C ARG A 22 6.01 -5.52 -6.14
N ASP A 23 6.79 -5.61 -7.22
CA ASP A 23 6.72 -4.64 -8.34
C ASP A 23 5.35 -4.70 -9.03
N THR A 24 4.83 -5.90 -9.26
CA THR A 24 3.48 -6.11 -9.82
C THR A 24 2.40 -5.48 -8.94
N MET A 25 2.57 -5.52 -7.61
CA MET A 25 1.65 -4.89 -6.68
C MET A 25 1.73 -3.36 -6.77
N MET A 26 2.92 -2.77 -6.92
CA MET A 26 3.07 -1.32 -7.07
C MET A 26 2.50 -0.82 -8.41
N ASP A 27 2.68 -1.60 -9.49
CA ASP A 27 2.05 -1.33 -10.79
C ASP A 27 0.53 -1.39 -10.69
N MET A 28 -0.01 -2.37 -9.96
CA MET A 28 -1.44 -2.46 -9.69
C MET A 28 -1.95 -1.23 -8.92
N VAL A 29 -1.23 -0.78 -7.90
CA VAL A 29 -1.60 0.40 -7.10
C VAL A 29 -1.67 1.66 -7.96
N THR A 30 -0.70 1.88 -8.85
CA THR A 30 -0.66 3.07 -9.70
C THR A 30 -1.61 2.97 -10.90
N GLN A 31 -1.59 1.86 -11.63
CA GLN A 31 -2.32 1.71 -12.90
C GLN A 31 -3.78 1.29 -12.70
N LYS A 32 -4.05 0.36 -11.79
CA LYS A 32 -5.40 -0.21 -11.57
C LYS A 32 -6.15 0.50 -10.46
N LEU A 33 -5.52 0.75 -9.31
CA LEU A 33 -6.13 1.50 -8.21
C LEU A 33 -6.02 3.02 -8.41
N GLY A 34 -5.16 3.47 -9.32
CA GLY A 34 -5.13 4.85 -9.78
C GLY A 34 -4.34 5.80 -8.89
N VAL A 35 -3.44 5.34 -8.01
CA VAL A 35 -2.56 6.26 -7.28
C VAL A 35 -1.67 7.02 -8.28
N THR A 36 -1.65 8.34 -8.18
CA THR A 36 -0.90 9.23 -9.09
C THR A 36 0.16 10.07 -8.38
N PHE A 37 0.05 10.26 -7.05
CA PHE A 37 1.04 11.04 -6.30
C PHE A 37 2.43 10.40 -6.33
N TYR A 38 2.47 9.07 -6.37
CA TYR A 38 3.69 8.27 -6.46
C TYR A 38 3.68 7.45 -7.75
N THR A 39 4.87 7.31 -8.36
CA THR A 39 5.10 6.29 -9.38
C THR A 39 5.23 4.90 -8.76
N SER A 40 5.11 3.86 -9.58
CA SER A 40 5.30 2.46 -9.13
C SER A 40 6.69 2.26 -8.51
N THR A 41 7.73 2.85 -9.12
CA THR A 41 9.11 2.81 -8.62
C THR A 41 9.25 3.48 -7.25
N GLU A 42 8.65 4.65 -7.05
CA GLU A 42 8.68 5.35 -5.75
C GLU A 42 7.97 4.54 -4.66
N LEU A 43 6.80 3.96 -4.98
CA LEU A 43 6.10 3.06 -4.05
C LEU A 43 6.92 1.82 -3.73
N GLY A 44 7.67 1.28 -4.70
CA GLY A 44 8.56 0.14 -4.50
C GLY A 44 9.69 0.42 -3.50
N VAL A 45 10.25 1.64 -3.52
CA VAL A 45 11.26 2.07 -2.54
C VAL A 45 10.64 2.19 -1.14
N ILE A 46 9.48 2.84 -1.02
CA ILE A 46 8.75 2.97 0.25
C ILE A 46 8.40 1.58 0.80
N ALA A 47 7.88 0.68 -0.04
CA ALA A 47 7.54 -0.69 0.33
C ALA A 47 8.74 -1.44 0.91
N LYS A 48 9.89 -1.45 0.21
CA LYS A 48 11.13 -2.08 0.68
C LYS A 48 11.61 -1.54 2.03
N CYS A 49 11.43 -0.23 2.26
CA CYS A 49 11.75 0.38 3.55
C CYS A 49 10.87 -0.20 4.68
N CYS A 50 9.56 -0.33 4.46
CA CYS A 50 8.60 -0.84 5.44
C CYS A 50 8.78 -2.34 5.75
N GLU A 51 9.28 -3.11 4.78
CA GLU A 51 9.39 -4.57 4.84
C GLU A 51 10.22 -5.07 6.00
N THR A 52 11.25 -4.34 6.43
CA THR A 52 12.10 -4.75 7.56
C THR A 52 11.29 -4.83 8.84
N GLN A 53 10.46 -3.84 9.12
CA GLN A 53 9.61 -3.82 10.32
C GLN A 53 8.47 -4.84 10.21
N PHE A 54 7.85 -4.97 9.04
CA PHE A 54 6.82 -5.98 8.81
C PHE A 54 7.37 -7.41 8.94
N TRP A 55 8.58 -7.65 8.43
CA TRP A 55 9.30 -8.91 8.63
C TRP A 55 9.59 -9.13 10.11
N LYS A 56 10.11 -8.15 10.85
CA LYS A 56 10.51 -8.33 12.24
C LYS A 56 9.32 -8.59 13.17
N THR A 57 8.28 -7.76 13.09
CA THR A 57 7.12 -7.81 14.01
C THR A 57 5.80 -7.65 13.26
N PRO A 58 5.37 -8.62 12.44
CA PRO A 58 4.15 -8.48 11.63
C PRO A 58 2.88 -8.31 12.46
N ASN A 59 2.88 -8.76 13.72
CA ASN A 59 1.73 -8.63 14.61
C ASN A 59 1.67 -7.29 15.35
N ASN A 60 2.74 -6.48 15.32
CA ASN A 60 2.76 -5.15 15.94
C ASN A 60 2.33 -4.09 14.91
N SER A 61 1.03 -3.96 14.69
CA SER A 61 0.47 -3.03 13.70
C SER A 61 0.90 -1.58 13.96
N THR A 62 1.01 -1.15 15.22
CA THR A 62 1.47 0.19 15.60
C THR A 62 2.89 0.45 15.12
N ALA A 63 3.82 -0.48 15.36
CA ALA A 63 5.20 -0.33 14.91
C ALA A 63 5.31 -0.38 13.38
N VAL A 64 4.54 -1.24 12.72
CA VAL A 64 4.50 -1.32 11.25
C VAL A 64 3.97 0.00 10.64
N LEU A 65 2.91 0.57 11.22
CA LEU A 65 2.36 1.85 10.76
C LEU A 65 3.33 3.01 11.00
N ALA A 66 4.00 3.04 12.16
CA ALA A 66 5.00 4.06 12.48
C ALA A 66 6.18 4.00 11.51
N GLU A 67 6.71 2.80 11.24
CA GLU A 67 7.78 2.64 10.23
C GLU A 67 7.28 3.00 8.84
N GLY A 68 6.04 2.64 8.49
CA GLY A 68 5.40 3.05 7.24
C GLY A 68 5.38 4.56 7.03
N LYS A 69 4.95 5.31 8.05
CA LYS A 69 4.96 6.78 8.03
C LYS A 69 6.38 7.32 7.84
N LYS A 70 7.36 6.79 8.59
CA LYS A 70 8.76 7.18 8.48
C LYS A 70 9.34 6.90 7.09
N CYS A 71 9.05 5.74 6.52
CA CYS A 71 9.48 5.35 5.18
C CYS A 71 8.89 6.25 4.10
N VAL A 72 7.61 6.62 4.22
CA VAL A 72 7.00 7.61 3.32
C VAL A 72 7.74 8.95 3.45
N LEU A 73 7.88 9.49 4.66
CA LEU A 73 8.53 10.81 4.86
C LEU A 73 9.97 10.84 4.32
N ASN A 74 10.76 9.81 4.63
CA ASN A 74 12.18 9.75 4.23
C ASN A 74 12.39 9.56 2.72
N ASN A 75 11.40 9.00 2.01
CA ASN A 75 11.50 8.74 0.57
C ASN A 75 10.65 9.67 -0.29
N SER A 76 10.02 10.69 0.32
CA SER A 76 9.14 11.66 -0.35
C SER A 76 9.68 13.09 -0.34
N GLY A 77 10.98 13.29 -0.12
CA GLY A 77 11.60 14.63 -0.09
C GLY A 77 11.37 15.44 -1.37
N ASN A 78 11.37 14.76 -2.53
CA ASN A 78 11.04 15.35 -3.83
C ASN A 78 9.57 15.79 -3.98
N LYS A 79 8.69 15.38 -3.06
CA LYS A 79 7.26 15.71 -3.04
C LYS A 79 6.87 16.61 -1.87
N ALA A 80 7.83 17.08 -1.08
CA ALA A 80 7.56 17.81 0.16
C ALA A 80 6.72 19.08 -0.07
N VAL A 81 7.01 19.84 -1.14
CA VAL A 81 6.27 21.06 -1.48
C VAL A 81 4.81 20.75 -1.87
N GLN A 82 4.60 19.74 -2.71
CA GLN A 82 3.26 19.30 -3.11
C GLN A 82 2.49 18.73 -1.91
N ALA A 83 3.15 17.93 -1.06
CA ALA A 83 2.55 17.37 0.15
C ALA A 83 2.14 18.46 1.15
N LEU A 84 2.98 19.47 1.36
CA LEU A 84 2.67 20.59 2.26
C LEU A 84 1.47 21.40 1.74
N SER A 85 1.43 21.69 0.45
CA SER A 85 0.29 22.37 -0.19
C SER A 85 -1.01 21.57 -0.03
N LEU A 86 -0.97 20.25 -0.28
CA LEU A 86 -2.13 19.37 -0.08
C LEU A 86 -2.58 19.32 1.37
N TYR A 87 -1.65 19.23 2.32
CA TYR A 87 -1.93 19.22 3.74
C TYR A 87 -2.60 20.52 4.19
N SER A 88 -2.08 21.67 3.75
CA SER A 88 -2.67 22.99 4.04
C SER A 88 -4.09 23.12 3.47
N ASN A 89 -4.29 22.73 2.21
CA ASN A 89 -5.61 22.75 1.57
C ASN A 89 -6.60 21.79 2.25
N ALA A 90 -6.13 20.64 2.73
CA ALA A 90 -6.92 19.70 3.51
C ALA A 90 -7.39 20.30 4.83
N ASN A 91 -6.49 20.89 5.61
CA ASN A 91 -6.84 21.50 6.89
C ASN A 91 -7.78 22.69 6.73
N ASN A 92 -7.56 23.54 5.70
CA ASN A 92 -8.46 24.65 5.40
C ASN A 92 -9.87 24.17 5.05
N CYS A 93 -9.98 23.04 4.33
CA CYS A 93 -11.28 22.47 3.99
C CYS A 93 -11.96 21.79 5.19
N LEU A 94 -11.20 21.05 6.00
CA LEU A 94 -11.70 20.23 7.11
C LEU A 94 -12.04 21.04 8.38
N ASN A 95 -11.49 22.25 8.53
CA ASN A 95 -11.68 23.16 9.67
C ASN A 95 -13.10 23.12 10.25
N PRO A 96 -13.33 22.76 11.53
CA PRO A 96 -12.36 22.75 12.62
C PRO A 96 -11.57 21.45 12.79
N ASP A 97 -11.87 20.40 12.03
CA ASP A 97 -11.04 19.18 12.04
C ASP A 97 -9.76 19.40 11.22
N SER A 98 -8.72 18.64 11.55
CA SER A 98 -7.50 18.54 10.74
C SER A 98 -7.48 17.25 9.92
N LEU A 99 -6.64 17.19 8.88
CA LEU A 99 -6.40 15.97 8.13
C LEU A 99 -5.94 14.83 9.05
N ASP A 100 -5.07 15.12 10.02
CA ASP A 100 -4.57 14.12 10.97
C ASP A 100 -5.69 13.57 11.88
N THR A 101 -6.61 14.44 12.31
CA THR A 101 -7.80 14.04 13.08
C THR A 101 -8.69 13.11 12.28
N VAL A 102 -8.97 13.47 11.02
CA VAL A 102 -9.81 12.66 10.13
C VAL A 102 -9.15 11.31 9.84
N VAL A 103 -7.88 11.30 9.44
CA VAL A 103 -7.12 10.07 9.17
C VAL A 103 -7.11 9.17 10.40
N THR A 104 -6.83 9.71 11.59
CA THR A 104 -6.79 8.95 12.84
C THR A 104 -8.14 8.27 13.13
N LYS A 105 -9.26 8.96 12.92
CA LYS A 105 -10.60 8.39 13.12
C LYS A 105 -10.96 7.31 12.09
N LEU A 106 -10.38 7.34 10.90
CA LEU A 106 -10.66 6.38 9.83
C LEU A 106 -9.76 5.13 9.86
N ILE A 107 -8.62 5.16 10.56
CA ILE A 107 -7.71 4.00 10.67
C ILE A 107 -8.46 2.78 11.24
N GLY A 108 -9.12 2.91 12.41
CA GLY A 108 -9.80 1.79 13.07
C GLY A 108 -10.88 1.10 12.20
N PRO A 109 -11.79 1.86 11.57
CA PRO A 109 -12.74 1.31 10.61
C PRO A 109 -12.07 0.58 9.42
N ILE A 110 -11.01 1.15 8.84
CA ILE A 110 -10.28 0.53 7.73
C ILE A 110 -9.59 -0.77 8.18
N GLU A 111 -8.93 -0.76 9.33
CA GLU A 111 -8.30 -1.96 9.93
C GLU A 111 -9.34 -3.06 10.15
N THR A 112 -10.52 -2.71 10.65
CA THR A 112 -11.62 -3.65 10.87
C THR A 112 -12.11 -4.27 9.55
N LEU A 113 -12.33 -3.45 8.52
CA LEU A 113 -12.81 -3.90 7.22
C LEU A 113 -11.76 -4.72 6.43
N THR A 114 -10.48 -4.54 6.75
CA THR A 114 -9.36 -5.26 6.11
C THR A 114 -8.81 -6.41 6.96
N ALA A 115 -9.28 -6.59 8.20
CA ALA A 115 -8.72 -7.51 9.18
C ALA A 115 -8.55 -8.94 8.66
N ALA A 116 -9.53 -9.45 7.91
CA ALA A 116 -9.47 -10.80 7.34
C ALA A 116 -8.32 -10.97 6.33
N LEU A 117 -8.11 -9.97 5.46
CA LEU A 117 -7.01 -9.97 4.49
C LEU A 117 -5.66 -9.82 5.21
N VAL A 118 -5.57 -8.88 6.15
CA VAL A 118 -4.37 -8.66 6.96
C VAL A 118 -3.99 -9.94 7.72
N LYS A 119 -4.96 -10.63 8.32
CA LYS A 119 -4.75 -11.93 8.98
C LYS A 119 -4.21 -12.98 8.00
N LYS A 120 -4.76 -13.07 6.79
CA LYS A 120 -4.28 -13.99 5.74
C LYS A 120 -2.82 -13.70 5.34
N ILE A 121 -2.48 -12.43 5.14
CA ILE A 121 -1.12 -11.99 4.83
C ILE A 121 -0.14 -12.35 5.95
N LYS A 122 -0.49 -12.06 7.21
CA LYS A 122 0.34 -12.40 8.39
C LYS A 122 0.51 -13.91 8.56
N ALA A 123 -0.55 -14.69 8.33
CA ALA A 123 -0.47 -16.15 8.35
C ALA A 123 0.50 -16.67 7.28
N THR A 124 0.38 -16.21 6.03
CA THR A 124 1.29 -16.59 4.94
C THR A 124 2.75 -16.25 5.27
N LEU A 125 3.02 -15.10 5.89
CA LEU A 125 4.36 -14.74 6.34
C LEU A 125 4.89 -15.72 7.39
N ASN A 126 4.10 -15.99 8.42
CA ASN A 126 4.50 -16.87 9.52
C ASN A 126 4.69 -18.31 9.07
N ASP A 127 3.83 -18.82 8.20
CA ASP A 127 3.96 -20.18 7.64
C ASP A 127 5.20 -20.28 6.75
N CYS A 128 5.48 -19.27 5.92
CA CYS A 128 6.71 -19.23 5.15
C CYS A 128 7.96 -19.17 6.04
N LYS A 129 7.94 -18.36 7.12
CA LYS A 129 9.05 -18.32 8.09
C LYS A 129 9.31 -19.67 8.75
N LYS A 130 8.28 -20.45 9.04
CA LYS A 130 8.43 -21.78 9.65
C LYS A 130 8.97 -22.81 8.67
N THR A 131 8.52 -22.77 7.42
CA THR A 131 8.75 -23.85 6.44
C THR A 131 9.92 -23.59 5.50
N ASN A 132 10.31 -22.34 5.28
CA ASN A 132 11.39 -22.00 4.35
C ASN A 132 12.76 -22.24 4.99
N THR A 133 13.58 -23.08 4.34
CA THR A 133 14.92 -23.52 4.77
C THR A 133 16.07 -22.72 4.14
N GLN A 134 15.76 -21.71 3.33
CA GLN A 134 16.77 -20.84 2.72
C GLN A 134 17.54 -20.04 3.79
N PRO A 135 18.78 -19.58 3.46
CA PRO A 135 19.52 -18.62 4.27
C PRO A 135 18.71 -17.34 4.55
N ALA A 136 19.01 -16.66 5.66
CA ALA A 136 18.18 -15.61 6.23
C ALA A 136 17.69 -14.53 5.23
N ALA A 137 18.59 -13.98 4.41
CA ALA A 137 18.23 -12.93 3.44
C ALA A 137 17.31 -13.45 2.32
N ALA A 138 17.65 -14.61 1.72
CA ALA A 138 16.83 -15.24 0.69
C ALA A 138 15.47 -15.70 1.24
N LYS A 139 15.45 -16.18 2.49
CA LYS A 139 14.22 -16.53 3.21
C LYS A 139 13.32 -15.33 3.42
N GLN A 140 13.87 -14.19 3.85
CA GLN A 140 13.12 -12.95 4.02
C GLN A 140 12.50 -12.51 2.69
N GLU A 141 13.29 -12.40 1.63
CA GLU A 141 12.79 -11.97 0.31
C GLU A 141 11.71 -12.92 -0.21
N THR A 142 11.96 -14.24 -0.21
CA THR A 142 10.97 -15.24 -0.68
C THR A 142 9.65 -15.14 0.09
N CYS A 143 9.71 -14.98 1.41
CA CYS A 143 8.50 -14.89 2.22
C CYS A 143 7.75 -13.57 2.03
N LEU A 144 8.44 -12.45 1.88
CA LEU A 144 7.82 -11.17 1.53
C LEU A 144 7.17 -11.24 0.14
N GLN A 145 7.83 -11.84 -0.85
CA GLN A 145 7.25 -12.06 -2.18
C GLN A 145 5.98 -12.92 -2.13
N LYS A 146 5.92 -13.94 -1.25
CA LYS A 146 4.68 -14.71 -1.01
C LYS A 146 3.56 -13.84 -0.42
N THR A 147 3.88 -12.95 0.53
CA THR A 147 2.89 -12.04 1.10
C THR A 147 2.33 -11.06 0.06
N TYR A 148 3.18 -10.51 -0.81
CA TYR A 148 2.74 -9.72 -1.96
C TYR A 148 1.88 -10.52 -2.93
N GLY A 149 2.20 -11.80 -3.15
CA GLY A 149 1.39 -12.71 -3.96
C GLY A 149 -0.04 -12.86 -3.45
N VAL A 150 -0.21 -12.97 -2.13
CA VAL A 150 -1.55 -12.98 -1.49
C VAL A 150 -2.22 -11.62 -1.59
N ALA A 151 -1.49 -10.54 -1.31
CA ALA A 151 -2.02 -9.18 -1.34
C ALA A 151 -2.53 -8.83 -2.75
N LYS A 152 -1.72 -9.02 -3.80
CA LYS A 152 -2.10 -8.70 -5.19
C LYS A 152 -3.28 -9.54 -5.71
N ALA A 153 -3.47 -10.75 -5.20
CA ALA A 153 -4.59 -11.60 -5.58
C ALA A 153 -5.91 -11.11 -4.96
N ALA A 154 -5.87 -10.54 -3.76
CA ALA A 154 -7.05 -10.11 -3.02
C ALA A 154 -7.38 -8.63 -3.23
N ILE A 155 -6.37 -7.77 -3.31
CA ILE A 155 -6.51 -6.33 -3.48
C ILE A 155 -6.83 -6.06 -4.94
N THR A 156 -8.10 -5.78 -5.21
CA THR A 156 -8.60 -5.39 -6.53
C THR A 156 -9.30 -4.05 -6.43
N LEU A 157 -9.57 -3.40 -7.57
CA LEU A 157 -10.37 -2.18 -7.59
C LEU A 157 -11.75 -2.41 -6.93
N THR A 158 -12.41 -3.54 -7.22
CA THR A 158 -13.68 -3.91 -6.60
C THR A 158 -13.58 -4.06 -5.08
N TYR A 159 -12.52 -4.71 -4.59
CA TYR A 159 -12.29 -4.88 -3.15
C TYR A 159 -12.09 -3.52 -2.47
N CYS A 160 -11.19 -2.68 -3.01
CA CYS A 160 -10.91 -1.37 -2.45
C CYS A 160 -12.12 -0.43 -2.54
N ASP A 161 -12.84 -0.43 -3.66
CA ASP A 161 -14.06 0.35 -3.85
C ASP A 161 -15.16 -0.06 -2.85
N GLY A 162 -15.31 -1.36 -2.61
CA GLY A 162 -16.22 -1.89 -1.59
C GLY A 162 -15.88 -1.43 -0.17
N ILE A 163 -14.60 -1.39 0.18
CA ILE A 163 -14.14 -0.83 1.47
C ILE A 163 -14.42 0.68 1.52
N CYS A 164 -14.03 1.42 0.47
CA CYS A 164 -14.25 2.85 0.39
C CYS A 164 -15.73 3.20 0.61
N LYS A 165 -16.64 2.52 -0.10
CA LYS A 165 -18.10 2.70 0.06
C LYS A 165 -18.56 2.51 1.50
N LYS A 166 -18.09 1.44 2.16
CA LYS A 166 -18.43 1.17 3.57
C LYS A 166 -17.91 2.26 4.49
N VAL A 167 -16.64 2.65 4.36
CA VAL A 167 -16.03 3.72 5.16
C VAL A 167 -16.76 5.03 4.96
N VAL A 168 -17.01 5.44 3.72
CA VAL A 168 -17.69 6.70 3.39
C VAL A 168 -19.11 6.72 3.96
N ASN A 169 -19.87 5.64 3.79
CA ASN A 169 -21.25 5.60 4.24
C ASN A 169 -21.38 5.53 5.77
N GLN A 170 -20.48 4.83 6.45
CA GLN A 170 -20.60 4.53 7.89
C GLN A 170 -19.79 5.45 8.80
N HIS A 171 -18.70 6.05 8.31
CA HIS A 171 -17.70 6.71 9.17
C HIS A 171 -17.24 8.09 8.70
N VAL A 172 -17.63 8.54 7.51
CA VAL A 172 -17.23 9.84 6.96
C VAL A 172 -18.45 10.77 6.96
N SER A 173 -18.32 11.98 7.47
CA SER A 173 -19.37 13.01 7.41
C SER A 173 -19.49 13.60 6.00
N ALA A 174 -20.62 14.26 5.69
CA ALA A 174 -20.79 14.96 4.41
C ALA A 174 -19.68 15.99 4.16
N LYS A 175 -19.28 16.73 5.20
CA LYS A 175 -18.18 17.70 5.15
C LYS A 175 -16.84 17.06 4.82
N TRP A 176 -16.44 16.03 5.57
CA TRP A 176 -15.17 15.34 5.33
C TRP A 176 -15.13 14.73 3.93
N TRP A 177 -16.26 14.17 3.48
CA TRP A 177 -16.35 13.59 2.15
C TRP A 177 -16.27 14.64 1.05
N GLY A 178 -16.96 15.78 1.20
CA GLY A 178 -16.85 16.90 0.27
C GLY A 178 -15.41 17.43 0.13
N CYS A 179 -14.66 17.48 1.24
CA CYS A 179 -13.23 17.81 1.21
C CYS A 179 -12.39 16.74 0.53
N ALA A 180 -12.63 15.47 0.83
CA ALA A 180 -11.94 14.35 0.19
C ALA A 180 -12.15 14.38 -1.33
N LEU A 181 -13.37 14.59 -1.82
CA LEU A 181 -13.65 14.65 -3.26
C LEU A 181 -12.92 15.79 -3.98
N LYS A 182 -12.67 16.92 -3.31
CA LYS A 182 -11.88 18.04 -3.86
C LYS A 182 -10.39 17.74 -3.93
N LEU A 183 -9.85 16.95 -2.98
CA LEU A 183 -8.41 16.78 -2.79
C LEU A 183 -7.85 15.46 -3.32
N LEU A 184 -8.65 14.38 -3.29
CA LEU A 184 -8.28 13.07 -3.79
C LEU A 184 -7.78 13.07 -5.24
N PRO A 185 -8.33 13.87 -6.18
CA PRO A 185 -7.81 13.95 -7.55
C PRO A 185 -6.32 14.35 -7.64
N SER A 186 -5.78 15.03 -6.62
CA SER A 186 -4.37 15.42 -6.58
C SER A 186 -3.44 14.26 -6.20
N VAL A 187 -3.98 13.16 -5.68
CA VAL A 187 -3.19 12.00 -5.24
C VAL A 187 -3.57 10.70 -5.92
N MET A 188 -4.76 10.64 -6.53
CA MET A 188 -5.25 9.47 -7.26
C MET A 188 -6.29 9.83 -8.32
N ASN A 189 -6.40 8.98 -9.34
CA ASN A 189 -7.46 9.03 -10.33
C ASN A 189 -8.77 8.47 -9.76
N THR A 190 -9.61 9.36 -9.23
CA THR A 190 -10.91 9.01 -8.63
C THR A 190 -11.93 8.50 -9.65
N SER A 191 -11.76 8.73 -10.95
CA SER A 191 -12.73 8.28 -11.97
C SER A 191 -12.88 6.75 -12.04
N LYS A 192 -11.89 6.00 -11.54
CA LYS A 192 -11.92 4.53 -11.42
C LYS A 192 -12.81 4.05 -10.26
N TRP A 193 -13.14 4.91 -9.31
CA TRP A 193 -13.77 4.53 -8.04
C TRP A 193 -15.24 4.92 -8.03
N ASN A 194 -16.14 3.94 -7.95
CA ASN A 194 -17.57 4.24 -7.82
C ASN A 194 -17.89 4.88 -6.46
N CYS A 195 -17.07 4.62 -5.44
CA CYS A 195 -17.10 5.31 -4.16
C CYS A 195 -17.04 6.84 -4.33
N SER A 196 -16.26 7.37 -5.30
CA SER A 196 -16.14 8.81 -5.54
C SER A 196 -17.43 9.47 -6.05
N LYS A 197 -18.45 8.67 -6.40
CA LYS A 197 -19.76 9.13 -6.87
C LYS A 197 -20.80 9.18 -5.75
N ILE A 198 -20.44 8.79 -4.52
CA ILE A 198 -21.35 8.89 -3.38
C ILE A 198 -21.64 10.37 -3.11
N VAL A 199 -22.93 10.72 -3.12
CA VAL A 199 -23.44 12.00 -2.63
C VAL A 199 -23.89 11.80 -1.20
N LYS A 200 -23.30 12.55 -0.27
CA LYS A 200 -23.74 12.58 1.13
C LYS A 200 -24.57 13.84 1.38
N SER A 201 -25.77 13.64 1.91
CA SER A 201 -26.59 14.68 2.52
C SER A 201 -26.13 14.97 3.94
#